data_AF-A0A2T3W9D0-F1
#
_entry.id   AF-A0A2T3W9D0-F1
#
_cell.length_a   1.000
_cell.length_b   1.000
_cell.length_c   1.000
_cell.angle_alpha   90.00
_cell.angle_beta   90.00
_cell.angle_gamma   90.00
#
_symmetry.space_group_name_H-M   'P 1'
#
loop_
_entity.id
_entity.type
_entity.pdbx_description
1 polymer ?
#
loop_
_entity_poly.entity_id
_entity_poly.type
_entity_poly.pdbx_seq_one_letter_code
_entity_poly.pdbx_strand_id
1 'polypeptide(L)'
;MPGRRARWALAGALLLAGCAPSGAPTPPALAPLGLLEISFDGLGSTQAHSQVRPLALEESGAGLELSPLSVSVTDVGTRGSGGTRYITATYRVRNAASNGTPSGTARTNLTLLAAGVSDNVDGTALRAMTVFSGAPAPAGVARSVLPTHALDYQPAAEQVRPVAGGEDLQVFLESEVAPGSFTRGGVPVSSYSDLGVTTVFPYGYVVRTPAGGRTLSANPAAGQYDGRVAISVRVPLQPNDNAQTPVAGSARDPWAFRMTFLVVTDSATRVTQTLEEQSLPDSQVLTRAAAAGATGVNVLPGNAYASGGTLPARRVCQVRTADAAGAPGATYLVNSCP
;
A
#
# COMPACT_ATOMS: atom_id res chain seq x y z
N MET A 1 -63.41 -58.73 -29.61
CA MET A 1 -61.98 -58.83 -30.01
C MET A 1 -61.34 -57.44 -29.94
N PRO A 2 -60.06 -57.37 -29.56
CA PRO A 2 -59.46 -56.23 -28.86
C PRO A 2 -58.81 -55.22 -29.81
N GLY A 3 -58.61 -53.98 -29.34
CA GLY A 3 -57.66 -53.04 -29.98
C GLY A 3 -57.86 -51.61 -29.48
N ARG A 4 -57.26 -51.19 -28.36
CA ARG A 4 -55.88 -50.66 -28.19
C ARG A 4 -55.65 -49.25 -28.78
N ARG A 5 -55.06 -48.40 -27.90
CA ARG A 5 -54.22 -47.20 -28.10
C ARG A 5 -54.97 -45.86 -28.12
N ALA A 6 -54.48 -44.77 -27.54
CA ALA A 6 -53.37 -44.54 -26.62
C ALA A 6 -53.60 -43.16 -25.97
N ARG A 7 -53.34 -43.06 -24.67
CA ARG A 7 -53.31 -41.82 -23.90
C ARG A 7 -52.02 -41.06 -24.20
N TRP A 8 -52.12 -39.76 -24.44
CA TRP A 8 -51.02 -38.81 -24.22
C TRP A 8 -51.56 -37.67 -23.38
N ALA A 9 -51.19 -37.66 -22.10
CA ALA A 9 -51.36 -36.52 -21.21
C ALA A 9 -50.04 -35.73 -21.24
N LEU A 10 -50.08 -34.49 -21.74
CA LEU A 10 -49.00 -33.53 -21.59
C LEU A 10 -48.99 -33.06 -20.12
N ALA A 11 -48.00 -33.51 -19.37
CA ALA A 11 -47.71 -33.03 -18.03
C ALA A 11 -47.07 -31.63 -18.11
N GLY A 12 -47.60 -30.73 -17.29
CA GLY A 12 -47.20 -29.33 -17.20
C GLY A 12 -45.77 -29.14 -16.68
N ALA A 13 -45.16 -28.08 -17.18
CA ALA A 13 -43.87 -27.56 -16.75
C ALA A 13 -43.93 -27.05 -15.30
N LEU A 14 -43.00 -27.52 -14.47
CA LEU A 14 -42.68 -26.93 -13.16
C LEU A 14 -41.20 -26.53 -13.21
N LEU A 15 -40.95 -25.28 -13.62
CA LEU A 15 -39.66 -24.62 -13.48
C LEU A 15 -39.56 -24.10 -12.04
N LEU A 16 -38.91 -24.86 -11.16
CA LEU A 16 -38.46 -24.36 -9.86
C LEU A 16 -37.15 -23.60 -10.06
N ALA A 17 -37.28 -22.30 -10.33
CA ALA A 17 -36.17 -21.35 -10.26
C ALA A 17 -35.77 -21.17 -8.79
N GLY A 18 -34.76 -21.91 -8.35
CA GLY A 18 -34.09 -21.68 -7.08
C GLY A 18 -33.25 -20.40 -7.14
N CYS A 19 -33.84 -19.25 -6.79
CA CYS A 19 -33.08 -18.06 -6.45
C CYS A 19 -32.46 -18.26 -5.06
N ALA A 20 -31.22 -18.74 -5.00
CA ALA A 20 -30.38 -18.43 -3.85
C ALA A 20 -29.95 -16.96 -3.99
N PRO A 21 -30.26 -16.06 -3.05
CA PRO A 21 -29.58 -14.79 -3.01
C PRO A 21 -28.13 -15.09 -2.65
N SER A 22 -27.26 -15.13 -3.65
CA SER A 22 -25.85 -14.78 -3.45
C SER A 22 -25.88 -13.33 -2.98
N GLY A 23 -25.91 -13.12 -1.66
CA GLY A 23 -25.50 -11.85 -1.10
C GLY A 23 -24.09 -11.63 -1.61
N ALA A 24 -23.92 -10.66 -2.51
CA ALA A 24 -22.59 -10.23 -2.89
C ALA A 24 -21.83 -9.95 -1.58
N PRO A 25 -20.60 -10.47 -1.41
CA PRO A 25 -19.83 -10.16 -0.22
C PRO A 25 -19.78 -8.64 -0.09
N THR A 26 -20.27 -8.11 1.03
CA THR A 26 -20.17 -6.68 1.34
C THR A 26 -18.69 -6.31 1.20
N PRO A 27 -18.33 -5.37 0.32
CA PRO A 27 -16.95 -4.94 0.20
C PRO A 27 -16.43 -4.54 1.58
N PRO A 28 -15.15 -4.86 1.91
CA PRO A 28 -14.52 -4.30 3.10
C PRO A 28 -14.70 -2.78 3.08
N ALA A 29 -15.32 -2.24 4.12
CA ALA A 29 -15.58 -0.81 4.21
C ALA A 29 -14.32 -0.12 4.72
N LEU A 30 -13.61 0.57 3.82
CA LEU A 30 -12.51 1.44 4.19
C LEU A 30 -13.12 2.72 4.80
N ALA A 31 -12.82 3.02 6.06
CA ALA A 31 -13.29 4.26 6.67
C ALA A 31 -12.15 5.29 6.71
N PRO A 32 -12.22 6.37 5.90
CA PRO A 32 -11.18 7.39 5.85
C PRO A 32 -11.15 8.22 7.14
N LEU A 33 -9.94 8.55 7.57
CA LEU A 33 -9.66 9.31 8.79
C LEU A 33 -8.99 10.65 8.53
N GLY A 34 -8.34 10.81 7.39
CA GLY A 34 -7.50 11.97 7.12
C GLY A 34 -6.53 11.74 5.98
N LEU A 35 -5.94 12.84 5.49
CA LEU A 35 -4.81 12.81 4.59
C LEU A 35 -3.53 13.15 5.36
N LEU A 36 -2.45 12.45 5.04
CA LEU A 36 -1.11 12.74 5.53
C LEU A 36 -0.18 12.93 4.34
N GLU A 37 0.73 13.88 4.46
CA GLU A 37 1.89 13.99 3.59
C GLU A 37 3.14 13.59 4.36
N ILE A 38 3.98 12.79 3.72
CA ILE A 38 5.28 12.40 4.26
C ILE A 38 6.33 12.86 3.28
N SER A 39 7.24 13.72 3.72
CA SER A 39 8.36 14.16 2.90
C SER A 39 9.64 13.45 3.28
N PHE A 40 10.47 13.23 2.28
CA PHE A 40 11.81 12.68 2.37
C PHE A 40 12.77 13.74 1.83
N ASP A 41 13.92 13.92 2.48
CA ASP A 41 14.96 14.85 2.08
C ASP A 41 16.34 14.27 2.43
N GLY A 42 17.41 14.75 1.79
CA GLY A 42 18.75 14.30 2.10
C GLY A 42 19.09 12.89 1.61
N LEU A 43 18.35 12.34 0.65
CA LEU A 43 18.42 10.92 0.23
C LEU A 43 19.74 10.51 -0.42
N GLY A 44 20.61 11.45 -0.79
CA GLY A 44 21.96 11.18 -1.28
C GLY A 44 23.06 11.52 -0.27
N SER A 45 22.71 11.79 0.99
CA SER A 45 23.63 12.21 2.04
C SER A 45 23.77 11.15 3.13
N THR A 46 24.66 11.41 4.10
CA THR A 46 24.78 10.60 5.32
C THR A 46 23.64 10.85 6.31
N GLN A 47 22.79 11.85 6.08
CA GLN A 47 21.69 12.25 6.97
C GLN A 47 20.41 12.44 6.14
N ALA A 48 19.75 11.33 5.83
CA ALA A 48 18.41 11.38 5.26
C ALA A 48 17.38 11.72 6.36
N HIS A 49 16.41 12.55 6.01
CA HIS A 49 15.36 13.01 6.91
C HIS A 49 13.98 12.69 6.37
N SER A 50 13.03 12.50 7.27
CA SER A 50 11.62 12.38 6.92
C SER A 50 10.75 13.08 7.96
N GLN A 51 9.69 13.73 7.49
CA GLN A 51 8.75 14.46 8.31
C GLN A 51 7.32 14.19 7.83
N VAL A 52 6.38 14.26 8.77
CA VAL A 52 4.95 14.09 8.51
C VAL A 52 4.27 15.45 8.64
N ARG A 53 3.38 15.73 7.70
CA ARG A 53 2.48 16.88 7.75
C ARG A 53 1.05 16.41 7.54
N PRO A 54 0.12 16.66 8.48
CA PRO A 54 -1.29 16.41 8.21
C PRO A 54 -1.76 17.33 7.08
N LEU A 55 -2.51 16.77 6.14
CA LEU A 55 -3.27 17.53 5.16
C LEU A 55 -4.72 17.58 5.64
N ALA A 56 -5.35 18.75 5.59
CA ALA A 56 -6.69 18.91 6.13
C ALA A 56 -7.70 18.01 5.39
N LEU A 57 -8.45 17.22 6.15
CA LEU A 57 -9.83 16.84 5.87
C LEU A 57 -10.66 17.35 7.05
N GLU A 58 -11.89 17.81 6.79
CA GLU A 58 -12.72 18.57 7.77
C GLU A 58 -12.99 17.86 9.11
N GLU A 59 -12.73 16.55 9.23
CA GLU A 59 -12.85 15.82 10.50
C GLU A 59 -11.63 16.01 11.39
N SER A 60 -11.47 17.22 11.93
CA SER A 60 -10.50 17.55 12.98
C SER A 60 -10.83 16.79 14.27
N GLY A 61 -10.29 15.58 14.41
CA GLY A 61 -10.50 14.71 15.57
C GLY A 61 -10.23 13.23 15.27
N ALA A 62 -10.23 12.85 13.99
CA ALA A 62 -10.03 11.48 13.53
C ALA A 62 -8.58 11.16 13.11
N GLY A 63 -7.62 12.09 13.24
CA GLY A 63 -6.26 11.93 12.71
C GLY A 63 -5.38 10.88 13.40
N LEU A 64 -4.18 10.67 12.85
CA LEU A 64 -3.09 9.90 13.46
C LEU A 64 -1.90 10.82 13.74
N GLU A 65 -1.26 10.61 14.89
CA GLU A 65 -0.05 11.30 15.28
C GLU A 65 1.14 10.39 14.97
N LEU A 66 2.05 10.87 14.13
CA LEU A 66 3.25 10.16 13.72
C LEU A 66 4.48 10.89 14.26
N SER A 67 5.38 10.14 14.90
CA SER A 67 6.68 10.63 15.34
C SER A 67 7.78 9.88 14.57
N PRO A 68 8.69 10.58 13.86
CA PRO A 68 9.81 9.94 13.18
C PRO A 68 10.60 9.03 14.13
N LEU A 69 10.94 7.83 13.66
CA LEU A 69 11.79 6.89 14.39
C LEU A 69 13.14 6.70 13.70
N SER A 70 13.12 6.47 12.40
CA SER A 70 14.34 6.29 11.61
C SER A 70 14.08 6.55 10.13
N VAL A 71 15.16 6.87 9.40
CA VAL A 71 15.20 6.85 7.95
C VAL A 71 16.42 6.02 7.54
N SER A 72 16.24 5.12 6.58
CA SER A 72 17.30 4.32 5.98
C SER A 72 17.30 4.54 4.47
N VAL A 73 18.50 4.66 3.90
CA VAL A 73 18.72 4.71 2.47
C VAL A 73 19.87 3.79 2.12
N THR A 74 19.61 2.83 1.23
CA THR A 74 20.61 1.85 0.82
C THR A 74 20.59 1.68 -0.68
N ASP A 75 21.75 1.90 -1.31
CA ASP A 75 21.95 1.65 -2.74
C ASP A 75 22.49 0.24 -2.94
N VAL A 76 21.89 -0.51 -3.87
CA VAL A 76 22.28 -1.88 -4.21
C VAL A 76 22.48 -2.01 -5.71
N GLY A 77 23.54 -2.70 -6.12
CA GLY A 77 23.89 -2.91 -7.52
C GLY A 77 24.54 -1.69 -8.17
N THR A 78 24.62 -1.71 -9.51
CA THR A 78 25.40 -0.74 -10.29
C THR A 78 24.50 0.20 -11.07
N ARG A 79 24.76 1.50 -10.97
CA ARG A 79 24.08 2.55 -11.76
C ARG A 79 24.13 2.26 -13.26
N GLY A 80 22.99 2.39 -13.95
CA GLY A 80 22.88 2.07 -15.39
C GLY A 80 22.89 0.58 -15.72
N SER A 81 22.99 -0.29 -14.71
CA SER A 81 22.98 -1.75 -14.85
C SER A 81 22.10 -2.41 -13.77
N GLY A 82 20.90 -1.87 -13.57
CA GLY A 82 19.92 -2.42 -12.62
C GLY A 82 20.09 -1.98 -11.16
N GLY A 83 21.02 -1.05 -10.87
CA GLY A 83 21.18 -0.48 -9.54
C GLY A 83 19.91 0.18 -9.02
N THR A 84 19.62 0.01 -7.74
CA THR A 84 18.39 0.45 -7.08
C THR A 84 18.69 1.07 -5.73
N ARG A 85 18.04 2.19 -5.42
CA ARG A 85 18.01 2.81 -4.09
C ARG A 85 16.75 2.38 -3.35
N TYR A 86 16.92 1.84 -2.15
CA TYR A 86 15.84 1.53 -1.21
C TYR A 86 15.76 2.65 -0.18
N ILE A 87 14.55 3.15 0.06
CA ILE A 87 14.29 4.27 0.96
C ILE A 87 13.21 3.83 1.92
N THR A 88 13.50 3.84 3.22
CA THR A 88 12.53 3.52 4.26
C THR A 88 12.49 4.62 5.29
N ALA A 89 11.29 5.13 5.62
CA ALA A 89 11.07 5.92 6.83
C ALA A 89 10.15 5.14 7.78
N THR A 90 10.58 4.99 9.02
CA THR A 90 9.80 4.33 10.07
C THR A 90 9.28 5.39 11.04
N TYR A 91 8.01 5.25 11.40
CA TYR A 91 7.32 6.13 12.33
C TYR A 91 6.77 5.36 13.51
N ARG A 92 6.81 5.98 14.69
CA ARG A 92 5.95 5.62 15.82
C ARG A 92 4.58 6.24 15.58
N VAL A 93 3.52 5.49 15.84
CA VAL A 93 2.14 5.89 15.60
C VAL A 93 1.37 5.91 16.91
N ARG A 94 0.68 7.01 17.16
CA ARG A 94 -0.21 7.19 18.30
C ARG A 94 -1.63 7.44 17.79
N ASN A 95 -2.60 6.80 18.45
CA ASN A 95 -4.03 6.97 18.14
C ASN A 95 -4.55 8.30 18.71
N ALA A 96 -4.05 9.39 18.14
CA ALA A 96 -4.35 10.77 18.49
C ALA A 96 -4.34 11.63 17.23
N ALA A 97 -5.09 12.73 17.23
CA ALA A 97 -4.99 13.74 16.19
C ALA A 97 -3.63 14.46 16.22
N SER A 98 -3.29 15.16 15.14
CA SER A 98 -1.99 15.86 14.99
C SER A 98 -1.75 16.97 16.02
N ASN A 99 -2.80 17.47 16.67
CA ASN A 99 -2.73 18.40 17.80
C ASN A 99 -2.49 17.71 19.15
N GLY A 100 -2.31 16.38 19.18
CA GLY A 100 -2.07 15.57 20.36
C GLY A 100 -3.32 15.10 21.09
N THR A 101 -4.53 15.50 20.66
CA THR A 101 -5.80 15.05 21.25
C THR A 101 -6.00 13.55 20.99
N PRO A 102 -6.08 12.70 22.04
CA PRO A 102 -6.23 11.27 21.85
C PRO A 102 -7.61 10.89 21.30
N SER A 103 -7.67 9.83 20.49
CA SER A 103 -8.93 9.28 20.01
C SER A 103 -9.62 8.48 21.12
N GLY A 104 -10.90 8.78 21.39
CA GLY A 104 -11.73 8.00 22.32
C GLY A 104 -12.08 6.59 21.82
N THR A 105 -11.83 6.30 20.55
CA THR A 105 -12.13 5.03 19.91
C THR A 105 -10.83 4.29 19.56
N ALA A 106 -10.75 3.02 19.93
CA ALA A 106 -9.68 2.13 19.50
C ALA A 106 -9.76 1.92 17.98
N ARG A 107 -8.62 1.86 17.31
CA ARG A 107 -8.58 1.73 15.85
C ARG A 107 -7.82 0.48 15.47
N THR A 108 -8.39 -0.28 14.54
CA THR A 108 -7.82 -1.55 14.08
C THR A 108 -7.48 -1.45 12.60
N ASN A 109 -6.37 -2.10 12.23
CA ASN A 109 -5.93 -2.29 10.85
C ASN A 109 -5.85 -0.96 10.08
N LEU A 110 -5.22 0.03 10.73
CA LEU A 110 -4.96 1.34 10.15
C LEU A 110 -4.00 1.20 8.98
N THR A 111 -4.39 1.72 7.82
CA THR A 111 -3.60 1.67 6.60
C THR A 111 -3.40 3.08 6.04
N LEU A 112 -2.17 3.38 5.63
CA LEU A 112 -1.80 4.58 4.89
C LEU A 112 -1.81 4.22 3.41
N LEU A 113 -2.95 4.38 2.74
CA LEU A 113 -3.11 4.11 1.30
C LEU A 113 -2.46 5.23 0.49
N ALA A 114 -1.62 4.89 -0.49
CA ALA A 114 -1.04 5.90 -1.36
C ALA A 114 -2.14 6.61 -2.18
N ALA A 115 -2.07 7.93 -2.27
CA ALA A 115 -3.12 8.74 -2.87
C ALA A 115 -2.58 9.80 -3.86
N GLY A 116 -3.37 10.00 -4.92
CA GLY A 116 -3.22 11.06 -5.90
C GLY A 116 -3.78 12.38 -5.39
N VAL A 117 -3.07 13.50 -5.55
CA VAL A 117 -3.67 14.85 -5.47
C VAL A 117 -3.32 15.66 -6.72
N SER A 118 -3.90 16.85 -6.86
CA SER A 118 -3.86 17.64 -8.11
C SER A 118 -2.46 18.08 -8.54
N ASP A 119 -1.51 18.19 -7.62
CA ASP A 119 -0.12 18.61 -7.89
C ASP A 119 0.90 17.47 -7.76
N ASN A 120 0.44 16.22 -7.89
CA ASN A 120 1.34 15.07 -7.97
C ASN A 120 2.13 15.06 -9.28
N VAL A 121 3.34 14.52 -9.21
CA VAL A 121 4.26 14.36 -10.34
C VAL A 121 3.85 13.14 -11.15
N ASP A 122 3.68 13.34 -12.46
CA ASP A 122 3.49 12.29 -13.46
C ASP A 122 2.35 11.29 -13.15
N GLY A 123 1.29 11.74 -12.46
CA GLY A 123 0.14 10.90 -12.12
C GLY A 123 0.41 9.87 -11.02
N THR A 124 1.51 10.00 -10.26
CA THR A 124 1.88 9.11 -9.15
C THR A 124 1.29 9.57 -7.81
N ALA A 125 1.67 8.95 -6.69
CA ALA A 125 1.43 9.48 -5.33
C ALA A 125 2.49 10.52 -4.88
N LEU A 126 3.49 10.81 -5.72
CA LEU A 126 4.65 11.62 -5.37
C LEU A 126 4.45 13.10 -5.73
N ARG A 127 5.08 13.99 -4.94
CA ARG A 127 5.05 15.45 -5.13
C ARG A 127 6.44 16.03 -4.96
N ALA A 128 6.67 17.19 -5.57
CA ALA A 128 7.86 18.02 -5.37
C ALA A 128 9.18 17.22 -5.42
N MET A 129 9.28 16.28 -6.37
CA MET A 129 10.47 15.45 -6.52
C MET A 129 11.60 16.30 -7.11
N THR A 130 12.70 16.40 -6.37
CA THR A 130 13.87 17.21 -6.74
C THR A 130 15.14 16.40 -6.68
N VAL A 131 16.14 16.86 -7.40
CA VAL A 131 17.52 16.35 -7.33
C VAL A 131 18.36 17.21 -6.38
N PHE A 132 19.62 16.86 -6.16
CA PHE A 132 20.51 17.53 -5.19
C PHE A 132 20.61 19.05 -5.42
N SER A 133 20.55 19.52 -6.66
CA SER A 133 20.59 20.95 -6.98
C SER A 133 19.30 21.72 -6.62
N GLY A 134 18.26 21.04 -6.14
CA GLY A 134 16.92 21.59 -5.92
C GLY A 134 16.07 21.70 -7.18
N ALA A 135 16.64 21.39 -8.37
CA ALA A 135 15.88 21.33 -9.61
C ALA A 135 14.87 20.15 -9.60
N PRO A 136 13.78 20.22 -10.37
CA PRO A 136 12.89 19.07 -10.55
C PRO A 136 13.64 17.84 -11.03
N ALA A 137 13.26 16.66 -10.54
CA ALA A 137 13.81 15.41 -11.03
C ALA A 137 13.43 15.17 -12.50
N PRO A 138 14.25 14.39 -13.26
CA PRO A 138 13.94 14.07 -14.65
C PRO A 138 12.54 13.46 -14.81
N ALA A 139 11.88 13.77 -15.92
CA ALA A 139 10.55 13.26 -16.22
C ALA A 139 10.51 11.72 -16.20
N GLY A 140 9.44 11.15 -15.66
CA GLY A 140 9.25 9.70 -15.58
C GLY A 140 9.96 9.02 -14.41
N VAL A 141 10.90 9.69 -13.71
CA VAL A 141 11.55 9.10 -12.53
C VAL A 141 10.52 8.78 -11.44
N ALA A 142 9.54 9.66 -11.23
CA ALA A 142 8.46 9.42 -10.28
C ALA A 142 7.69 8.13 -10.59
N ARG A 143 7.43 7.85 -11.88
CA ARG A 143 6.72 6.63 -12.32
C ARG A 143 7.50 5.34 -12.11
N SER A 144 8.83 5.44 -11.95
CA SER A 144 9.72 4.31 -11.67
C SER A 144 9.82 3.95 -10.18
N VAL A 145 9.26 4.78 -9.29
CA VAL A 145 9.24 4.51 -7.87
C VAL A 145 8.21 3.42 -7.58
N LEU A 146 8.64 2.35 -6.93
CA LEU A 146 7.78 1.21 -6.61
C LEU A 146 7.72 1.01 -5.09
N PRO A 147 6.54 0.70 -4.52
CA PRO A 147 6.42 0.38 -3.10
C PRO A 147 7.04 -0.99 -2.80
N THR A 148 7.64 -1.12 -1.62
CA THR A 148 8.18 -2.39 -1.11
C THR A 148 7.91 -2.51 0.40
N HIS A 149 8.23 -3.65 1.00
CA HIS A 149 8.50 -3.67 2.45
C HIS A 149 9.75 -2.85 2.78
N ALA A 150 10.00 -2.58 4.07
CA ALA A 150 11.33 -2.13 4.47
C ALA A 150 12.34 -3.23 4.16
N LEU A 151 13.39 -2.87 3.43
CA LEU A 151 14.41 -3.79 2.98
C LEU A 151 15.76 -3.31 3.49
N ASP A 152 16.61 -4.27 3.83
CA ASP A 152 18.02 -4.01 4.12
C ASP A 152 18.89 -4.88 3.21
N TYR A 153 20.06 -4.35 2.86
CA TYR A 153 21.04 -5.10 2.08
C TYR A 153 21.87 -5.94 3.03
N GLN A 154 21.95 -7.24 2.78
CA GLN A 154 22.80 -8.16 3.52
C GLN A 154 24.07 -8.43 2.72
N PRO A 155 25.22 -7.80 3.04
CA PRO A 155 26.44 -7.91 2.24
C PRO A 155 26.96 -9.35 2.16
N ALA A 156 26.80 -10.13 3.23
CA ALA A 156 27.25 -11.52 3.28
C ALA A 156 26.49 -12.45 2.32
N ALA A 157 25.25 -12.11 1.96
CA ALA A 157 24.42 -12.88 1.04
C ALA A 157 24.26 -12.19 -0.32
N GLU A 158 24.81 -10.98 -0.48
CA GLU A 158 24.63 -10.09 -1.64
C GLU A 158 23.16 -9.93 -2.06
N GLN A 159 22.26 -9.86 -1.07
CA GLN A 159 20.81 -9.87 -1.28
C GLN A 159 20.14 -8.79 -0.43
N VAL A 160 19.06 -8.22 -0.98
CA VAL A 160 18.10 -7.46 -0.18
C VAL A 160 17.14 -8.39 0.53
N ARG A 161 16.84 -8.10 1.79
CA ARG A 161 15.87 -8.87 2.59
C ARG A 161 14.93 -7.95 3.36
N PRO A 162 13.69 -8.38 3.61
CA PRO A 162 12.79 -7.68 4.51
C PRO A 162 13.43 -7.49 5.88
N VAL A 163 13.31 -6.28 6.42
CA VAL A 163 13.65 -6.01 7.82
C VAL A 163 12.56 -6.61 8.69
N ALA A 164 12.93 -7.38 9.71
CA ALA A 164 11.96 -7.96 10.64
C ALA A 164 11.16 -6.85 11.34
N GLY A 165 9.83 -6.89 11.21
CA GLY A 165 8.93 -5.82 11.66
C GLY A 165 8.88 -4.61 10.70
N GLY A 166 9.49 -4.70 9.52
CA GLY A 166 9.41 -3.68 8.47
C GLY A 166 8.43 -4.05 7.36
N GLU A 167 7.71 -5.16 7.52
CA GLU A 167 6.88 -5.77 6.48
C GLU A 167 5.46 -5.17 6.45
N ASP A 168 5.38 -3.84 6.31
CA ASP A 168 4.14 -3.08 6.46
C ASP A 168 3.39 -2.80 5.16
N LEU A 169 4.02 -2.98 3.97
CA LEU A 169 3.35 -2.90 2.67
C LEU A 169 2.14 -3.86 2.61
N GLN A 170 1.01 -3.31 2.18
CA GLN A 170 -0.21 -4.03 1.89
C GLN A 170 -0.70 -3.64 0.50
N VAL A 171 -1.03 -4.64 -0.31
CA VAL A 171 -1.64 -4.45 -1.64
C VAL A 171 -3.12 -4.77 -1.62
N PHE A 172 -3.85 -4.19 -2.55
CA PHE A 172 -5.30 -4.29 -2.68
C PHE A 172 -5.66 -4.61 -4.14
N LEU A 173 -6.89 -5.05 -4.38
CA LEU A 173 -7.47 -5.03 -5.71
C LEU A 173 -7.89 -3.59 -6.06
N GLU A 174 -7.89 -3.23 -7.35
CA GLU A 174 -8.41 -1.92 -7.79
C GLU A 174 -9.85 -1.68 -7.33
N SER A 175 -10.68 -2.73 -7.30
CA SER A 175 -12.06 -2.63 -6.80
C SER A 175 -12.15 -2.32 -5.30
N GLU A 176 -11.15 -2.69 -4.50
CA GLU A 176 -11.13 -2.40 -3.06
C GLU A 176 -10.74 -0.95 -2.75
N VAL A 177 -10.11 -0.26 -3.71
CA VAL A 177 -9.76 1.17 -3.60
C VAL A 177 -10.57 2.05 -4.53
N ALA A 178 -11.67 1.53 -5.08
CA ALA A 178 -12.66 2.31 -5.82
C ALA A 178 -13.51 3.17 -4.84
N PRO A 179 -14.07 4.32 -5.27
CA PRO A 179 -14.82 5.21 -4.38
C PRO A 179 -15.91 4.51 -3.56
N GLY A 180 -16.69 3.61 -4.17
CA GLY A 180 -17.76 2.89 -3.49
C GLY A 180 -17.32 1.91 -2.39
N SER A 181 -16.02 1.66 -2.24
CA SER A 181 -15.43 0.82 -1.18
C SER A 181 -15.12 1.62 0.09
N PHE A 182 -15.27 2.95 0.05
CA PHE A 182 -15.08 3.83 1.21
C PHE A 182 -16.42 4.23 1.82
N THR A 183 -16.49 4.32 3.15
CA THR A 183 -17.64 4.88 3.86
C THR A 183 -17.21 5.98 4.83
N ARG A 184 -17.86 7.15 4.73
CA ARG A 184 -17.61 8.30 5.62
C ARG A 184 -18.88 8.58 6.41
N GLY A 185 -18.79 8.52 7.75
CA GLY A 185 -19.97 8.66 8.61
C GLY A 185 -21.07 7.61 8.32
N GLY A 186 -20.70 6.43 7.82
CA GLY A 186 -21.64 5.38 7.41
C GLY A 186 -22.25 5.56 6.01
N VAL A 187 -21.89 6.63 5.29
CA VAL A 187 -22.37 6.90 3.93
C VAL A 187 -21.31 6.48 2.90
N PRO A 188 -21.66 5.68 1.87
CA PRO A 188 -20.75 5.34 0.78
C PRO A 188 -20.24 6.59 0.05
N VAL A 189 -18.95 6.58 -0.29
CA VAL A 189 -18.32 7.64 -1.06
C VAL A 189 -18.63 7.47 -2.55
N SER A 190 -18.95 8.56 -3.22
CA SER A 190 -19.37 8.56 -4.63
C SER A 190 -18.22 8.83 -5.59
N SER A 191 -17.21 9.59 -5.15
CA SER A 191 -16.08 10.02 -5.96
C SER A 191 -14.80 10.17 -5.14
N TYR A 192 -13.64 10.15 -5.80
CA TYR A 192 -12.37 10.42 -5.12
C TYR A 192 -12.28 11.85 -4.57
N SER A 193 -12.96 12.82 -5.19
CA SER A 193 -13.00 14.21 -4.69
C SER A 193 -13.66 14.31 -3.32
N ASP A 194 -14.59 13.43 -2.96
CA ASP A 194 -15.21 13.39 -1.62
C ASP A 194 -14.18 13.03 -0.51
N LEU A 195 -13.05 12.44 -0.91
CA LEU A 195 -11.90 12.09 -0.07
C LEU A 195 -10.77 13.12 -0.16
N GLY A 196 -10.94 14.19 -0.95
CA GLY A 196 -9.89 15.20 -1.18
C GLY A 196 -8.73 14.71 -2.05
N VAL A 197 -8.94 13.66 -2.86
CA VAL A 197 -7.90 13.03 -3.69
C VAL A 197 -8.38 12.93 -5.15
N THR A 198 -7.45 12.76 -6.08
CA THR A 198 -7.76 12.52 -7.50
C THR A 198 -7.83 11.03 -7.82
N THR A 199 -7.13 10.19 -7.06
CA THR A 199 -7.17 8.73 -7.14
C THR A 199 -6.65 8.13 -5.83
N VAL A 200 -7.01 6.89 -5.54
CA VAL A 200 -6.30 6.04 -4.56
C VAL A 200 -5.57 4.95 -5.33
N PHE A 201 -4.34 4.63 -4.92
CA PHE A 201 -3.57 3.54 -5.51
C PHE A 201 -3.78 2.26 -4.69
N PRO A 202 -3.80 1.07 -5.32
CA PRO A 202 -4.07 -0.21 -4.65
C PRO A 202 -2.88 -0.73 -3.81
N TYR A 203 -2.19 0.17 -3.11
CA TYR A 203 -1.14 -0.17 -2.16
C TYR A 203 -1.08 0.86 -1.03
N GLY A 204 -0.58 0.43 0.13
CA GLY A 204 -0.38 1.28 1.29
C GLY A 204 0.47 0.60 2.35
N TYR A 205 0.59 1.23 3.52
CA TYR A 205 1.40 0.72 4.62
C TYR A 205 0.55 0.60 5.89
N VAL A 206 0.53 -0.59 6.49
CA VAL A 206 -0.36 -0.91 7.61
C VAL A 206 0.38 -0.70 8.92
N VAL A 207 -0.25 0.03 9.84
CA VAL A 207 0.26 0.21 11.19
C VAL A 207 0.19 -1.11 11.95
N ARG A 208 1.23 -1.41 12.72
CA ARG A 208 1.30 -2.57 13.62
C ARG A 208 1.73 -2.15 15.01
N THR A 209 1.40 -2.94 16.01
CA THR A 209 2.00 -2.82 17.34
C THR A 209 3.40 -3.45 17.34
N PRO A 210 4.26 -3.16 18.33
CA PRO A 210 5.54 -3.84 18.50
C PRO A 210 5.42 -5.37 18.55
N ALA A 211 4.30 -5.90 19.08
CA ALA A 211 4.00 -7.33 19.13
C ALA A 211 3.42 -7.91 17.81
N GLY A 212 3.23 -7.08 16.79
CA GLY A 212 2.71 -7.49 15.47
C GLY A 212 1.18 -7.39 15.30
N GLY A 213 0.45 -7.04 16.36
CA GLY A 213 -1.00 -6.82 16.31
C GLY A 213 -1.39 -5.57 15.49
N ARG A 214 -2.68 -5.41 15.21
CA ARG A 214 -3.21 -4.34 14.34
C ARG A 214 -4.11 -3.32 15.05
N THR A 215 -4.26 -3.41 16.37
CA THR A 215 -5.14 -2.53 17.14
C THR A 215 -4.33 -1.54 17.96
N LEU A 216 -4.62 -0.25 17.80
CA LEU A 216 -4.16 0.81 18.70
C LEU A 216 -5.22 1.10 19.75
N SER A 217 -4.79 1.28 20.99
CA SER A 217 -5.68 1.51 22.13
C SER A 217 -6.44 2.84 22.01
N ALA A 218 -7.61 2.92 22.65
CA ALA A 218 -8.32 4.18 22.84
C ALA A 218 -7.63 5.00 23.93
N ASN A 219 -7.72 6.32 23.83
CA ASN A 219 -7.23 7.26 24.84
C ASN A 219 -5.74 7.10 25.22
N PRO A 220 -4.80 6.99 24.26
CA PRO A 220 -3.39 6.88 24.60
C PRO A 220 -2.89 8.14 25.32
N ALA A 221 -2.08 7.96 26.37
CA ALA A 221 -1.45 9.07 27.06
C ALA A 221 -0.55 9.89 26.12
N ALA A 222 -0.25 11.13 26.49
CA ALA A 222 0.70 11.96 25.73
C ALA A 222 2.06 11.23 25.62
N GLY A 223 2.60 11.15 24.40
CA GLY A 223 3.85 10.43 24.12
C GLY A 223 3.76 8.89 24.13
N GLN A 224 2.58 8.31 24.36
CA GLN A 224 2.37 6.86 24.27
C GLN A 224 2.10 6.45 22.81
N TYR A 225 3.11 5.92 22.14
CA TYR A 225 3.01 5.41 20.77
C TYR A 225 2.92 3.88 20.78
N ASP A 226 1.69 3.37 20.64
CA ASP A 226 1.42 1.92 20.63
C ASP A 226 1.69 1.28 19.26
N GLY A 227 1.82 2.08 18.21
CA GLY A 227 1.96 1.63 16.83
C GLY A 227 3.31 1.97 16.21
N ARG A 228 3.62 1.29 15.11
CA ARG A 228 4.72 1.57 14.19
C ARG A 228 4.27 1.32 12.75
N VAL A 229 4.85 2.07 11.82
CA VAL A 229 4.70 1.84 10.39
C VAL A 229 6.01 2.16 9.68
N ALA A 230 6.45 1.28 8.79
CA ALA A 230 7.58 1.48 7.90
C ALA A 230 7.06 1.74 6.48
N ILE A 231 7.32 2.93 5.98
CA ILE A 231 6.98 3.35 4.62
C ILE A 231 8.22 3.20 3.78
N SER A 232 8.15 2.31 2.80
CA SER A 232 9.33 1.92 2.01
C SER A 232 9.05 1.88 0.53
N VAL A 233 9.94 2.49 -0.24
CA VAL A 233 9.92 2.50 -1.70
C VAL A 233 11.30 2.16 -2.24
N ARG A 234 11.34 1.70 -3.48
CA ARG A 234 12.56 1.56 -4.26
C ARG A 234 12.50 2.44 -5.50
N VAL A 235 13.65 2.97 -5.89
CA VAL A 235 13.82 3.77 -7.11
C VAL A 235 15.08 3.31 -7.86
N PRO A 236 15.02 3.08 -9.18
CA PRO A 236 16.21 2.81 -9.95
C PRO A 236 17.23 3.96 -9.85
N LEU A 237 18.52 3.61 -9.69
CA LEU A 237 19.59 4.59 -9.77
C LEU A 237 19.64 5.15 -11.19
N GLN A 238 19.58 6.47 -11.31
CA GLN A 238 19.54 7.14 -12.61
C GLN A 238 20.83 6.88 -13.37
N PRO A 239 20.82 6.58 -14.67
CA PRO A 239 22.05 6.27 -15.41
C PRO A 239 23.07 7.41 -15.30
N ASN A 240 24.31 7.18 -15.70
CA ASN A 240 25.25 8.29 -15.89
C ASN A 240 24.85 9.12 -17.11
N ASP A 241 25.08 10.44 -17.05
CA ASP A 241 25.02 11.30 -18.23
C ASP A 241 26.43 11.58 -18.72
N ASN A 242 26.88 10.84 -19.73
CA ASN A 242 28.23 11.02 -20.27
C ASN A 242 28.34 12.29 -21.13
N ALA A 243 27.23 12.96 -21.46
CA ALA A 243 27.25 14.23 -22.17
C ALA A 243 27.47 15.44 -21.25
N GLN A 244 27.39 15.25 -19.92
CA GLN A 244 27.63 16.29 -18.92
C GLN A 244 29.03 16.13 -18.33
N THR A 245 29.74 17.24 -18.11
CA THR A 245 31.04 17.26 -17.40
C THR A 245 30.91 18.12 -16.14
N PRO A 246 31.04 17.56 -14.93
CA PRO A 246 31.29 16.14 -14.66
C PRO A 246 30.06 15.25 -14.95
N VAL A 247 30.29 13.94 -15.09
CA VAL A 247 29.24 12.95 -15.26
C VAL A 247 28.27 13.01 -14.08
N ALA A 248 26.98 13.21 -14.36
CA ALA A 248 26.00 13.67 -13.37
C ALA A 248 25.03 12.60 -12.84
N GLY A 249 25.37 11.31 -12.88
CA GLY A 249 24.42 10.23 -12.55
C GLY A 249 23.77 10.36 -11.17
N SER A 250 24.60 10.44 -10.11
CA SER A 250 24.11 10.63 -8.73
C SER A 250 23.42 11.97 -8.50
N ALA A 251 23.82 13.01 -9.23
CA ALA A 251 23.17 14.32 -9.20
C ALA A 251 21.78 14.32 -9.85
N ARG A 252 21.38 13.23 -10.52
CA ARG A 252 20.03 13.04 -11.09
C ARG A 252 19.14 12.13 -10.25
N ASP A 253 19.69 11.43 -9.26
CA ASP A 253 18.87 10.63 -8.35
C ASP A 253 17.94 11.56 -7.55
N PRO A 254 16.73 11.09 -7.18
CA PRO A 254 15.87 11.81 -6.26
C PRO A 254 16.61 12.12 -4.95
N TRP A 255 16.66 13.39 -4.62
CA TRP A 255 17.20 13.92 -3.37
C TRP A 255 16.12 14.14 -2.33
N ALA A 256 14.98 14.68 -2.78
CA ALA A 256 13.82 14.91 -1.94
C ALA A 256 12.53 14.67 -2.73
N PHE A 257 11.49 14.22 -2.04
CA PHE A 257 10.14 14.11 -2.58
C PHE A 257 9.13 14.05 -1.43
N ARG A 258 7.84 14.16 -1.76
CA ARG A 258 6.76 13.95 -0.79
C ARG A 258 5.80 12.89 -1.32
N MET A 259 5.16 12.17 -0.42
CA MET A 259 4.11 11.19 -0.73
C MET A 259 2.85 11.53 0.03
N THR A 260 1.71 11.47 -0.65
CA THR A 260 0.39 11.67 -0.03
C THR A 260 -0.24 10.33 0.29
N PHE A 261 -0.82 10.22 1.49
CA PHE A 261 -1.50 9.03 1.98
C PHE A 261 -2.90 9.36 2.48
N LEU A 262 -3.88 8.57 2.07
CA LEU A 262 -5.19 8.48 2.69
C LEU A 262 -5.13 7.48 3.85
N VAL A 263 -5.33 7.97 5.06
CA VAL A 263 -5.40 7.11 6.26
C VAL A 263 -6.79 6.52 6.34
N VAL A 264 -6.86 5.20 6.48
CA VAL A 264 -8.12 4.47 6.62
C VAL A 264 -8.06 3.44 7.74
N THR A 265 -9.19 3.09 8.33
CA THR A 265 -9.36 1.77 8.98
C THR A 265 -9.90 0.78 7.96
N ASP A 266 -9.38 -0.45 7.97
CA ASP A 266 -9.85 -1.52 7.12
C ASP A 266 -10.43 -2.68 7.97
N SER A 267 -11.69 -3.04 7.71
CA SER A 267 -12.34 -4.16 8.38
C SER A 267 -11.72 -5.54 8.10
N ALA A 268 -10.95 -5.68 7.01
CA ALA A 268 -10.36 -6.94 6.58
C ALA A 268 -8.85 -6.98 6.85
N THR A 269 -8.44 -7.65 7.93
CA THR A 269 -7.02 -7.83 8.22
C THR A 269 -6.39 -8.86 7.29
N ARG A 270 -5.46 -8.40 6.45
CA ARG A 270 -4.66 -9.23 5.54
C ARG A 270 -3.19 -8.90 5.69
N VAL A 271 -2.33 -9.78 5.20
CA VAL A 271 -0.90 -9.49 5.00
C VAL A 271 -0.55 -9.70 3.54
N THR A 272 0.46 -9.00 3.05
CA THR A 272 0.97 -9.18 1.69
C THR A 272 2.29 -9.94 1.73
N GLN A 273 2.49 -10.86 0.78
CA GLN A 273 3.80 -11.37 0.41
C GLN A 273 4.28 -10.61 -0.84
N THR A 274 5.36 -9.87 -0.66
CA THR A 274 5.95 -9.02 -1.69
C THR A 274 6.82 -9.80 -2.67
N LEU A 275 7.27 -9.14 -3.74
CA LEU A 275 8.16 -9.74 -4.74
C LEU A 275 9.48 -10.17 -4.11
N GLU A 276 9.99 -9.39 -3.15
CA GLU A 276 11.25 -9.61 -2.45
C GLU A 276 11.18 -10.77 -1.43
N GLU A 277 9.97 -11.16 -1.02
CA GLU A 277 9.73 -12.30 -0.12
C GLU A 277 9.52 -13.63 -0.87
N GLN A 278 9.44 -13.65 -2.20
CA GLN A 278 9.09 -14.86 -2.96
C GLN A 278 10.13 -15.98 -2.89
N SER A 279 11.39 -15.62 -2.60
CA SER A 279 12.47 -16.59 -2.38
C SER A 279 12.55 -17.09 -0.92
N LEU A 280 11.72 -16.55 -0.03
CA LEU A 280 11.72 -16.87 1.39
C LEU A 280 10.65 -17.92 1.73
N PRO A 281 10.83 -18.71 2.80
CA PRO A 281 9.82 -19.65 3.25
C PRO A 281 8.51 -18.95 3.67
N ASP A 282 7.38 -19.52 3.28
CA ASP A 282 6.02 -19.03 3.63
C ASP A 282 5.79 -18.89 5.15
N SER A 283 6.55 -19.62 5.97
CA SER A 283 6.48 -19.55 7.44
C SER A 283 6.72 -18.15 8.00
N GLN A 284 7.52 -17.31 7.31
CA GLN A 284 7.74 -15.92 7.74
C GLN A 284 6.47 -15.07 7.56
N VAL A 285 5.83 -15.20 6.40
CA VAL A 285 4.55 -14.52 6.10
C VAL A 285 3.46 -15.01 7.05
N LEU A 286 3.38 -16.34 7.28
CA LEU A 286 2.39 -16.95 8.18
C LEU A 286 2.58 -16.52 9.64
N THR A 287 3.82 -16.37 10.11
CA THR A 287 4.11 -15.87 11.47
C THR A 287 3.59 -14.44 11.64
N ARG A 288 3.85 -13.56 10.66
CA ARG A 288 3.32 -12.19 10.63
C ARG A 288 1.80 -12.18 10.54
N ALA A 289 1.22 -13.04 9.72
CA ALA A 289 -0.22 -13.16 9.57
C ALA A 289 -0.90 -13.56 10.89
N ALA A 290 -0.34 -14.53 11.60
CA ALA A 290 -0.83 -14.97 12.90
C ALA A 290 -0.74 -13.86 13.95
N ALA A 291 0.40 -13.15 14.03
CA ALA A 291 0.57 -12.02 14.96
C ALA A 291 -0.40 -10.87 14.69
N ALA A 292 -0.71 -10.62 13.41
CA ALA A 292 -1.67 -9.60 13.00
C ALA A 292 -3.14 -10.02 13.21
N GLY A 293 -3.43 -11.31 13.41
CA GLY A 293 -4.78 -11.85 13.36
C GLY A 293 -5.39 -11.78 11.95
N ALA A 294 -4.56 -11.94 10.92
CA ALA A 294 -4.99 -11.85 9.52
C ALA A 294 -5.85 -13.05 9.12
N THR A 295 -6.85 -12.78 8.28
CA THR A 295 -7.77 -13.79 7.75
C THR A 295 -7.40 -14.27 6.35
N GLY A 296 -6.36 -13.70 5.75
CA GLY A 296 -5.86 -14.10 4.44
C GLY A 296 -4.53 -13.43 4.08
N VAL A 297 -3.92 -13.95 3.02
CA VAL A 297 -2.65 -13.48 2.48
C VAL A 297 -2.85 -13.00 1.04
N ASN A 298 -2.46 -11.77 0.75
CA ASN A 298 -2.33 -11.29 -0.62
C ASN A 298 -0.97 -11.72 -1.19
N VAL A 299 -0.98 -12.36 -2.35
CA VAL A 299 0.23 -12.81 -3.03
C VAL A 299 0.35 -12.14 -4.38
N LEU A 300 1.57 -11.68 -4.70
CA LEU A 300 1.88 -11.13 -6.02
C LEU A 300 2.26 -12.25 -7.02
N PRO A 301 2.12 -12.03 -8.35
CA PRO A 301 2.57 -12.92 -9.41
C PRO A 301 4.03 -13.37 -9.25
N GLY A 302 4.36 -14.57 -9.74
CA GLY A 302 5.68 -15.20 -9.58
C GLY A 302 5.81 -16.13 -8.38
N ASN A 303 4.81 -16.13 -7.50
CA ASN A 303 4.85 -16.86 -6.25
C ASN A 303 4.28 -18.29 -6.32
N ALA A 304 4.97 -19.21 -5.64
CA ALA A 304 4.58 -20.59 -5.39
C ALA A 304 3.97 -20.82 -3.98
N TYR A 305 3.60 -19.75 -3.26
CA TYR A 305 2.92 -19.82 -1.95
C TYR A 305 1.91 -20.94 -1.97
N ALA A 306 2.20 -21.99 -1.22
CA ALA A 306 1.49 -23.23 -1.38
C ALA A 306 0.03 -22.97 -0.95
N SER A 307 -0.91 -23.12 -1.87
CA SER A 307 -2.34 -22.87 -1.66
C SER A 307 -3.01 -23.83 -0.65
N GLY A 308 -2.23 -24.45 0.24
CA GLY A 308 -2.65 -25.24 1.39
C GLY A 308 -2.09 -24.75 2.74
N GLY A 309 -1.53 -23.53 2.82
CA GLY A 309 -1.22 -22.88 4.10
C GLY A 309 -2.47 -22.67 4.97
N THR A 310 -2.29 -22.42 6.27
CA THR A 310 -3.39 -22.24 7.24
C THR A 310 -4.37 -21.11 6.88
N LEU A 311 -3.93 -20.13 6.08
CA LEU A 311 -4.73 -18.99 5.65
C LEU A 311 -4.99 -19.00 4.14
N PRO A 312 -6.20 -18.60 3.69
CA PRO A 312 -6.50 -18.49 2.27
C PRO A 312 -5.62 -17.43 1.60
N ALA A 313 -5.08 -17.78 0.44
CA ALA A 313 -4.29 -16.87 -0.39
C ALA A 313 -5.15 -16.25 -1.50
N ARG A 314 -4.99 -14.95 -1.72
CA ARG A 314 -5.60 -14.19 -2.82
C ARG A 314 -4.51 -13.60 -3.70
N ARG A 315 -4.52 -13.97 -4.97
CA ARG A 315 -3.56 -13.43 -5.94
C ARG A 315 -4.00 -12.04 -6.41
N VAL A 316 -3.09 -11.07 -6.32
CA VAL A 316 -3.31 -9.69 -6.78
C VAL A 316 -2.50 -9.48 -8.05
N CYS A 317 -3.17 -9.57 -9.20
CA CYS A 317 -2.51 -9.56 -10.52
C CYS A 317 -2.06 -8.17 -10.98
N GLN A 318 -2.70 -7.12 -10.45
CA GLN A 318 -2.44 -5.75 -10.83
C GLN A 318 -2.32 -4.87 -9.59
N VAL A 319 -1.21 -4.13 -9.50
CA VAL A 319 -0.99 -3.12 -8.46
C VAL A 319 -0.47 -1.87 -9.12
N ARG A 320 -1.37 -0.93 -9.41
CA ARG A 320 -1.05 0.34 -10.09
C ARG A 320 -0.24 1.27 -9.18
N THR A 321 0.70 2.00 -9.78
CA THR A 321 1.56 2.98 -9.12
C THR A 321 1.50 4.38 -9.72
N ALA A 322 0.95 4.52 -10.95
CA ALA A 322 0.72 5.81 -11.58
C ALA A 322 -0.51 5.80 -12.52
N ASP A 323 -1.01 7.00 -12.79
CA ASP A 323 -2.22 7.33 -13.56
C ASP A 323 -3.51 6.73 -13.00
N ALA A 324 -4.64 7.00 -13.65
CA ALA A 324 -5.95 6.44 -13.30
C ALA A 324 -6.05 4.95 -13.67
N ALA A 325 -6.93 4.23 -12.99
CA ALA A 325 -7.25 2.84 -13.33
C ALA A 325 -7.71 2.73 -14.80
N GLY A 326 -7.14 1.79 -15.54
CA GLY A 326 -7.45 1.58 -16.97
C GLY A 326 -6.81 2.60 -17.94
N ALA A 327 -6.05 3.58 -17.45
CA ALA A 327 -5.35 4.52 -18.33
C ALA A 327 -4.26 3.79 -19.16
N PRO A 328 -4.12 4.08 -20.47
CA PRO A 328 -3.07 3.47 -21.30
C PRO A 328 -1.64 3.71 -20.81
N GLY A 329 -1.43 4.83 -20.11
CA GLY A 329 -0.13 5.21 -19.53
C GLY A 329 0.13 4.70 -18.11
N ALA A 330 -0.81 3.95 -17.51
CA ALA A 330 -0.66 3.49 -16.14
C ALA A 330 0.57 2.61 -15.95
N THR A 331 1.28 2.85 -14.84
CA THR A 331 2.41 2.02 -14.41
C THR A 331 2.01 1.16 -13.25
N TYR A 332 2.72 0.04 -13.07
CA TYR A 332 2.34 -1.00 -12.12
C TYR A 332 3.57 -1.60 -11.44
N LEU A 333 3.42 -1.99 -10.17
CA LEU A 333 4.33 -2.92 -9.50
C LEU A 333 4.25 -4.33 -10.12
N VAL A 334 3.03 -4.78 -10.42
CA VAL A 334 2.71 -6.00 -11.18
C VAL A 334 1.51 -5.73 -12.08
N ASN A 335 1.48 -6.27 -13.31
CA ASN A 335 0.42 -5.96 -14.29
C ASN A 335 -0.22 -7.19 -14.97
N SER A 336 0.08 -8.40 -14.51
CA SER A 336 -0.50 -9.61 -15.08
C SER A 336 -0.43 -10.75 -14.08
N CYS A 337 -1.35 -11.71 -14.21
CA CYS A 337 -1.17 -13.05 -13.68
C CYS A 337 -0.73 -13.99 -14.81
N PRO A 338 0.03 -15.05 -14.49
CA PRO A 338 0.22 -16.16 -15.42
C PRO A 338 -1.12 -16.85 -15.75
#